data_AF-A0A239BM96-F1
#
_entry.id   AF-A0A239BM96-F1
#
_cell.length_a   1.000
_cell.length_b   1.000
_cell.length_c   1.000
_cell.angle_alpha   90.00
_cell.angle_beta   90.00
_cell.angle_gamma   90.00
#
_symmetry.space_group_name_H-M   'P 1'
#
loop_
_entity.id
_entity.type
_entity.pdbx_description
1 polymer ?
#
loop_
_entity_poly.entity_id
_entity_poly.type
_entity_poly.pdbx_seq_one_letter_code
_entity_poly.pdbx_strand_id
1 'polypeptide(L)'
;MGKRQIARLFVGSLLAVVAGLALMALGGGLAIANDVLVTRGPDVVGVDAGAGGWVLIALAIVGVLVLLAAGVGLLVAWVAALVVTARLEDKTWFLVLLVTGLVSLGIVGMVLYLVAGPDDQPARPPAQPWTAGAGR
;
A
#
# COMPACT_ATOMS: atom_id res chain seq x y z
N MET A 1 -0.96 3.64 -15.42
CA MET A 1 0.08 3.09 -14.54
C MET A 1 0.37 1.69 -15.03
N GLY A 2 1.62 1.37 -15.36
CA GLY A 2 1.96 0.01 -15.79
C GLY A 2 2.07 -0.95 -14.62
N LYS A 3 1.98 -2.26 -14.86
CA LYS A 3 2.05 -3.31 -13.82
C LYS A 3 3.28 -3.19 -12.92
N ARG A 4 4.44 -2.80 -13.48
CA ARG A 4 5.69 -2.57 -12.71
C ARG A 4 5.57 -1.40 -11.72
N GLN A 5 4.86 -0.33 -12.09
CA GLN A 5 4.65 0.82 -11.20
C GLN A 5 3.70 0.44 -10.06
N ILE A 6 2.64 -0.31 -10.38
CA ILE A 6 1.70 -0.84 -9.39
C ILE A 6 2.44 -1.76 -8.40
N ALA A 7 3.29 -2.66 -8.90
CA ALA A 7 4.09 -3.56 -8.06
C ALA A 7 5.02 -2.79 -7.10
N ARG A 8 5.74 -1.79 -7.60
CA ARG A 8 6.63 -0.95 -6.77
C ARG A 8 5.88 -0.19 -5.70
N LEU A 9 4.73 0.39 -6.05
CA LEU A 9 3.89 1.08 -5.09
C LEU A 9 3.39 0.11 -4.01
N PHE A 10 2.84 -1.04 -4.40
CA PHE A 10 2.32 -2.03 -3.47
C PHE A 10 3.39 -2.55 -2.51
N VAL A 11 4.54 -2.99 -3.03
CA VAL A 11 5.66 -3.51 -2.22
C VAL A 11 6.26 -2.40 -1.35
N GLY A 12 6.43 -1.19 -1.91
CA GLY A 12 6.93 -0.04 -1.16
C GLY A 12 6.01 0.33 0.00
N SER A 13 4.69 0.30 -0.20
CA SER A 13 3.71 0.51 0.85
C SER A 13 3.74 -0.61 1.89
N LEU A 14 3.92 -1.87 1.49
CA LEU A 14 4.05 -2.99 2.43
C LEU A 14 5.28 -2.83 3.34
N LEU A 15 6.42 -2.42 2.76
CA LEU A 15 7.62 -2.10 3.51
C LEU A 15 7.42 -0.89 4.44
N ALA A 16 6.68 0.12 3.99
CA ALA A 16 6.31 1.26 4.82
C ALA A 16 5.42 0.85 5.99
N VAL A 17 4.50 -0.12 5.83
CA VAL A 17 3.74 -0.69 6.96
C VAL A 17 4.69 -1.28 8.01
N VAL A 18 5.63 -2.12 7.57
CA VAL A 18 6.62 -2.74 8.47
C VAL A 18 7.46 -1.68 9.18
N ALA A 19 7.93 -0.66 8.45
CA ALA A 19 8.68 0.45 9.03
C ALA A 19 7.85 1.25 10.04
N GLY A 20 6.60 1.59 9.73
CA GLY A 20 5.70 2.30 10.63
C GLY A 20 5.42 1.53 11.92
N LEU A 21 5.18 0.21 11.81
CA LEU A 21 5.03 -0.66 12.97
C LEU A 21 6.32 -0.74 13.81
N ALA A 22 7.48 -0.84 13.15
CA ALA A 22 8.77 -0.85 13.85
C ALA A 22 9.02 0.47 14.60
N LEU A 23 8.70 1.62 14.00
CA LEU A 23 8.80 2.92 14.65
C LEU A 23 7.89 3.01 15.87
N MET A 24 6.65 2.51 15.79
CA MET A 24 5.71 2.47 16.91
C MET A 24 6.21 1.55 18.02
N ALA A 25 6.70 0.36 17.69
CA ALA A 25 7.23 -0.59 18.66
C ALA A 25 8.48 -0.05 19.36
N LEU A 26 9.40 0.55 18.61
CA LEU A 26 10.62 1.15 19.16
C LEU A 26 10.28 2.39 20.00
N GLY A 27 9.43 3.28 19.51
CA GLY A 27 9.02 4.49 20.24
C GLY A 27 8.29 4.17 21.53
N GLY A 28 7.30 3.27 21.48
CA GLY A 28 6.58 2.81 22.66
C GLY A 28 7.46 2.04 23.63
N GLY A 29 8.29 1.12 23.13
CA GLY A 29 9.20 0.33 23.96
C GLY A 29 10.24 1.19 24.68
N LEU A 30 10.85 2.15 23.98
CA LEU A 30 11.78 3.11 24.59
C LEU A 30 11.09 4.05 25.56
N ALA A 31 9.85 4.47 25.28
CA ALA A 31 9.10 5.31 26.23
C ALA A 31 8.83 4.58 27.55
N ILE A 32 8.50 3.30 27.50
CA ILE A 32 8.34 2.46 28.69
C ILE A 32 9.69 2.26 29.39
N ALA A 33 10.74 1.94 28.65
CA ALA A 33 12.07 1.64 29.21
C ALA A 33 12.77 2.84 29.87
N ASN A 34 12.37 4.06 29.53
CA ASN A 34 12.96 5.30 30.06
C ASN A 34 12.00 6.05 31.01
N ASP A 35 10.97 5.38 31.54
CA ASP A 35 9.96 5.95 32.45
C ASP A 35 9.29 7.24 31.94
N VAL A 36 9.21 7.37 30.61
CA VAL A 36 8.58 8.54 29.95
C VAL A 36 7.08 8.54 30.18
N LEU A 37 6.47 7.35 30.30
CA LEU A 37 5.04 7.22 30.60
C LEU A 37 4.84 7.20 32.11
N VAL A 38 4.33 8.30 32.67
CA VAL A 38 4.01 8.39 34.09
C VAL A 38 2.78 7.54 34.36
N THR A 39 2.96 6.44 35.07
CA THR A 39 1.90 5.47 35.37
C THR A 39 1.47 5.55 36.84
N ARG A 40 0.17 5.37 37.11
CA ARG A 40 -0.37 5.16 38.46
C ARG A 40 -1.20 3.88 38.44
N GLY A 41 -0.63 2.81 38.97
CA GLY A 41 -1.23 1.48 38.84
C GLY A 41 -1.21 1.02 37.38
N PRO A 42 -2.31 0.47 36.83
CA PRO A 42 -2.37 0.05 35.44
C PRO A 42 -2.51 1.20 34.43
N ASP A 43 -2.79 2.43 34.91
CA ASP A 43 -3.13 3.55 34.05
C ASP A 43 -1.95 4.48 33.78
N VAL A 44 -1.78 4.90 32.53
CA VAL A 44 -0.87 5.99 32.14
C VAL A 44 -1.57 7.33 32.43
N VAL A 45 -1.06 8.08 33.40
CA VAL A 45 -1.66 9.35 33.87
C VAL A 45 -0.90 10.58 33.39
N GLY A 46 0.24 10.41 32.74
CA GLY A 46 1.01 11.52 32.21
C GLY A 46 2.18 11.07 31.33
N VAL A 47 2.86 12.06 30.77
CA VAL A 47 4.09 11.86 30.01
C VAL A 47 5.14 12.83 30.54
N ASP A 48 6.33 12.32 30.84
CA ASP A 48 7.47 13.17 31.18
C ASP A 48 7.85 14.01 29.97
N ALA A 49 7.71 15.33 30.11
CA ALA A 49 7.92 16.31 29.06
C ALA A 49 9.40 16.65 28.82
N GLY A 50 10.33 15.85 29.36
CA GLY A 50 11.74 15.92 29.02
C GLY A 50 12.03 15.78 27.52
N ALA A 51 13.22 16.18 27.10
CA ALA A 51 13.63 16.14 25.68
C ALA A 51 13.49 14.74 25.06
N GLY A 52 13.80 13.68 25.82
CA GLY A 52 13.61 12.29 25.38
C GLY A 52 12.15 11.91 25.17
N GLY A 53 11.24 12.38 26.02
CA GLY A 53 9.81 12.09 25.91
C GLY A 53 9.18 12.69 24.65
N TRP A 54 9.51 13.93 24.32
CA TRP A 54 9.06 14.58 23.08
C TRP A 54 9.55 13.88 21.81
N VAL A 55 10.80 13.39 21.79
CA VAL A 55 11.33 12.63 20.66
C VAL A 55 10.54 11.33 20.46
N LEU A 56 10.20 10.64 21.54
CA LEU A 56 9.44 9.38 21.47
C LEU A 56 7.98 9.61 21.04
N ILE A 57 7.35 10.69 21.51
CA ILE A 57 6.03 11.13 21.02
C ILE A 57 6.12 11.41 19.52
N ALA A 58 7.11 12.19 19.08
CA ALA A 58 7.28 12.51 17.66
C ALA A 58 7.50 11.24 16.82
N LEU A 59 8.28 10.29 17.31
CA LEU A 59 8.51 9.01 16.65
C LEU A 59 7.22 8.20 16.49
N ALA A 60 6.38 8.16 17.54
CA ALA A 60 5.08 7.51 17.48
C ALA A 60 4.16 8.19 16.46
N ILE A 61 4.10 9.53 16.46
CA ILE A 61 3.31 10.30 15.47
C ILE A 61 3.79 9.98 14.05
N VAL A 62 5.10 9.99 13.80
CA VAL A 62 5.67 9.64 12.50
C VAL A 62 5.31 8.20 12.12
N GLY A 63 5.39 7.26 13.05
CA GLY A 63 4.96 5.87 12.84
C GLY A 63 3.50 5.79 12.37
N VAL A 64 2.59 6.47 13.05
CA VAL A 64 1.16 6.55 12.65
C VAL A 64 1.00 7.15 11.25
N LEU A 65 1.67 8.26 10.97
CA LEU A 65 1.59 8.91 9.65
C LEU A 65 2.12 8.01 8.53
N VAL A 66 3.21 7.28 8.77
CA VAL A 66 3.76 6.30 7.82
C VAL A 66 2.75 5.18 7.58
N LEU A 67 2.10 4.66 8.62
CA LEU A 67 1.06 3.63 8.47
C LEU A 67 -0.15 4.12 7.67
N LEU A 68 -0.60 5.36 7.92
CA LEU A 68 -1.69 5.97 7.15
C LEU A 68 -1.32 6.13 5.67
N ALA A 69 -0.13 6.68 5.39
CA ALA A 69 0.36 6.84 4.03
C ALA A 69 0.53 5.47 3.32
N ALA A 70 1.02 4.46 4.04
CA ALA A 70 1.15 3.10 3.53
C ALA A 70 -0.22 2.48 3.20
N GLY A 71 -1.22 2.66 4.09
CA GLY A 71 -2.59 2.20 3.85
C GLY A 71 -3.20 2.82 2.59
N VAL A 72 -3.01 4.13 2.40
CA VAL A 72 -3.43 4.82 1.16
C VAL A 72 -2.71 4.24 -0.06
N GLY A 73 -1.39 4.02 0.03
CA GLY A 73 -0.61 3.45 -1.08
C GLY A 73 -1.05 2.03 -1.47
N LEU A 74 -1.38 1.18 -0.49
CA LEU A 74 -1.95 -0.15 -0.73
C LEU A 74 -3.31 -0.05 -1.43
N LEU A 75 -4.19 0.85 -0.99
CA LEU A 75 -5.49 1.07 -1.62
C LEU A 75 -5.36 1.58 -3.06
N VAL A 76 -4.48 2.57 -3.29
CA VAL A 76 -4.22 3.11 -4.62
C VAL A 76 -3.66 2.05 -5.56
N ALA A 77 -2.74 1.20 -5.08
CA ALA A 77 -2.19 0.11 -5.88
C ALA A 77 -3.29 -0.91 -6.27
N TRP A 78 -4.16 -1.26 -5.34
CA TRP A 78 -5.29 -2.18 -5.60
C TRP A 78 -6.30 -1.58 -6.59
N VAL A 79 -6.70 -0.31 -6.40
CA VAL A 79 -7.60 0.38 -7.35
C VAL A 79 -6.95 0.49 -8.73
N ALA A 80 -5.66 0.82 -8.81
CA ALA A 80 -4.95 0.88 -10.09
C ALA A 80 -4.97 -0.47 -10.82
N ALA A 81 -4.81 -1.58 -10.09
CA ALA A 81 -4.90 -2.93 -10.64
C ALA A 81 -6.31 -3.27 -11.12
N LEU A 82 -7.35 -2.88 -10.38
CA LEU A 82 -8.74 -3.01 -10.83
C LEU A 82 -8.99 -2.23 -12.12
N VAL A 83 -8.49 -1.00 -12.24
CA VAL A 83 -8.67 -0.18 -13.44
C VAL A 83 -7.96 -0.80 -14.65
N VAL A 84 -6.76 -1.37 -14.46
CA VAL A 84 -6.02 -2.07 -15.53
C VAL A 84 -6.79 -3.32 -15.96
N THR A 85 -7.22 -4.15 -15.01
CA THR A 85 -7.91 -5.41 -15.32
C THR A 85 -9.33 -5.22 -15.84
N ALA A 86 -10.01 -4.12 -15.49
CA ALA A 86 -11.32 -3.76 -16.02
C ALA A 86 -11.31 -3.43 -17.53
N ARG A 87 -10.14 -3.11 -18.09
CA ARG A 87 -9.98 -2.81 -19.53
C ARG A 87 -9.70 -4.04 -20.38
N LEU A 88 -9.48 -5.20 -19.75
CA LEU A 88 -9.28 -6.46 -20.46
C LEU A 88 -10.60 -6.98 -20.99
N GLU A 89 -10.56 -7.70 -22.12
CA GLU A 89 -11.73 -8.38 -22.67
C GLU A 89 -12.24 -9.46 -21.71
N ASP A 90 -11.33 -10.21 -21.09
CA ASP A 90 -11.64 -11.18 -20.04
C ASP A 90 -11.66 -10.51 -18.65
N LYS A 91 -12.85 -10.47 -18.03
CA LYS A 91 -13.08 -9.85 -16.72
C LYS A 91 -12.74 -10.76 -15.53
N THR A 92 -12.23 -11.97 -15.77
CA THR A 92 -11.89 -12.92 -14.70
C THR A 92 -10.95 -12.30 -13.67
N TRP A 93 -9.87 -11.65 -14.12
CA TRP A 93 -8.88 -11.03 -13.23
C TRP A 93 -9.45 -9.83 -12.45
N PHE A 94 -10.33 -9.06 -13.07
CA PHE A 94 -11.04 -7.98 -12.39
C PHE A 94 -11.90 -8.52 -11.25
N LEU A 95 -12.67 -9.60 -11.50
CA LEU A 95 -13.52 -10.22 -10.49
C LEU A 95 -12.70 -10.84 -9.35
N VAL A 96 -11.61 -11.54 -9.66
CA VAL A 96 -10.71 -12.10 -8.65
C VAL A 96 -10.18 -11.01 -7.73
N LEU A 97 -9.68 -9.90 -8.29
CA LEU A 97 -9.15 -8.78 -7.50
C LEU A 97 -10.23 -8.05 -6.70
N LEU A 98 -11.42 -7.88 -7.28
CA LEU A 98 -12.52 -7.20 -6.63
C LEU A 98 -13.03 -8.01 -5.44
N VAL A 99 -13.30 -9.29 -5.65
CA VAL A 99 -13.79 -10.19 -4.59
C VAL A 99 -12.75 -10.34 -3.50
N THR A 100 -11.48 -10.60 -3.85
CA THR A 100 -10.41 -10.70 -2.83
C THR A 100 -10.27 -9.41 -2.04
N GLY A 101 -10.35 -8.24 -2.67
CA GLY A 101 -10.35 -6.95 -1.98
C GLY A 101 -11.51 -6.78 -1.00
N LEU A 102 -12.74 -7.10 -1.41
CA LEU A 102 -13.95 -6.90 -0.59
C LEU A 102 -14.03 -7.84 0.61
N VAL A 103 -13.51 -9.07 0.51
CA VAL A 103 -13.49 -10.05 1.61
C VAL A 103 -12.26 -9.92 2.51
N SER A 104 -11.57 -8.76 2.47
CA SER A 104 -10.33 -8.47 3.23
C SER A 104 -9.11 -9.33 2.87
N LEU A 105 -9.17 -10.05 1.75
CA LEU A 105 -8.04 -10.78 1.15
C LEU A 105 -7.31 -9.95 0.07
N GLY A 106 -7.43 -8.62 0.11
CA GLY A 106 -6.91 -7.72 -0.93
C GLY A 106 -5.41 -7.87 -1.15
N ILE A 107 -4.62 -8.08 -0.09
CA ILE A 107 -3.17 -8.33 -0.19
C ILE A 107 -2.90 -9.62 -0.97
N VAL A 108 -3.63 -10.71 -0.66
CA VAL A 108 -3.49 -12.00 -1.35
C VAL A 108 -3.87 -11.87 -2.82
N GLY A 109 -4.98 -11.20 -3.11
CA GLY A 109 -5.41 -10.91 -4.48
C GLY A 109 -4.35 -10.13 -5.26
N MET A 110 -3.73 -9.14 -4.62
CA MET A 110 -2.67 -8.34 -5.22
C MET A 110 -1.43 -9.18 -5.51
N VAL A 111 -1.00 -10.05 -4.58
CA VAL A 111 0.13 -10.96 -4.80
C VAL A 111 -0.17 -11.90 -5.97
N LEU A 112 -1.36 -12.49 -6.04
CA LEU A 112 -1.78 -13.35 -7.15
C LEU A 112 -1.74 -12.61 -8.49
N TYR A 113 -2.25 -11.37 -8.53
CA TYR A 113 -2.20 -10.54 -9.73
C TYR A 113 -0.77 -10.17 -10.14
N LEU A 114 0.12 -9.88 -9.20
CA LEU A 114 1.51 -9.55 -9.52
C LEU A 114 2.27 -10.75 -10.08
N VAL A 115 1.97 -11.97 -9.61
CA VAL A 115 2.64 -13.20 -10.03
C VAL A 115 2.06 -13.77 -11.33
N ALA A 116 0.73 -13.87 -11.43
CA ALA A 116 0.05 -14.59 -12.51
C ALA A 116 -0.90 -13.70 -13.34
N GLY A 117 -1.12 -12.45 -12.92
CA GLY A 117 -1.98 -11.53 -13.63
C GLY A 117 -1.44 -11.17 -15.01
N PRO A 118 -2.31 -10.81 -15.96
CA PRO A 118 -1.93 -10.50 -17.33
C PRO A 118 -1.02 -9.26 -17.37
N ASP A 119 -0.06 -9.26 -18.29
CA ASP A 119 0.80 -8.11 -18.52
C ASP A 119 0.05 -7.01 -19.29
N ASP A 120 0.54 -5.78 -19.18
CA ASP A 120 -0.05 -4.61 -19.83
C ASP A 120 -0.22 -4.90 -21.34
N GLN A 121 -1.46 -4.92 -21.84
CA GLN A 121 -1.68 -5.05 -23.29
C GLN A 121 -1.11 -3.81 -23.99
N PRO A 122 -0.31 -3.97 -25.07
CA PRO A 122 0.08 -2.84 -25.90
C PRO A 122 -1.20 -2.14 -26.38
N ALA A 123 -1.23 -0.81 -26.32
CA ALA A 123 -2.30 -0.05 -26.94
C ALA A 123 -2.49 -0.57 -28.38
N ARG A 124 -3.70 -1.01 -28.72
CA ARG A 124 -4.04 -1.46 -30.09
C ARG A 124 -3.52 -0.38 -31.05
N PRO A 125 -2.56 -0.68 -31.95
CA PRO A 125 -2.06 0.32 -32.89
C PRO A 125 -3.27 0.94 -33.61
N PRO A 126 -3.32 2.27 -33.79
CA PRO A 126 -4.39 2.87 -34.57
C PRO A 126 -4.43 2.16 -35.92
N ALA A 127 -5.62 1.70 -36.33
CA ALA A 127 -5.80 1.03 -37.61
C ALA A 127 -5.22 1.94 -38.70
N GLN A 128 -4.11 1.49 -39.32
CA GLN A 128 -3.41 2.28 -40.32
C GLN A 128 -4.33 2.43 -41.55
N PRO A 129 -4.84 3.63 -41.87
CA PRO A 129 -5.90 3.80 -42.87
C PRO A 129 -5.46 3.57 -44.32
N TRP A 130 -4.17 3.36 -44.57
CA TRP A 130 -3.54 3.61 -45.87
C TRP A 130 -3.12 2.33 -46.63
N THR A 131 -3.28 1.14 -46.05
CA THR A 131 -2.98 -0.13 -46.74
C THR A 131 -4.14 -0.69 -47.58
N ALA A 132 -5.30 -0.03 -47.62
CA ALA A 132 -6.48 -0.50 -48.35
C ALA A 132 -6.58 0.01 -49.82
N GLY A 133 -5.69 0.89 -50.27
CA GLY A 133 -5.84 1.58 -51.58
C GLY A 133 -4.71 1.38 -52.61
N ALA A 134 -3.63 0.68 -52.28
CA ALA A 134 -2.44 0.61 -53.16
C ALA A 134 -2.43 -0.60 -54.11
N GLY A 135 -3.60 -0.97 -54.65
CA GLY A 135 -3.70 -2.11 -55.54
C GLY A 135 -5.01 -2.16 -56.30
N ARG A 136 -5.18 -1.27 -57.29
CA ARG A 136 -5.91 -1.50 -58.54
C ARG A 136 -5.77 -0.30 -59.47
#